data_AF-A0A8C8YEE6-F1
#
_entry.id   AF-A0A8C8YEE6-F1
#
_cell.length_a   1.000
_cell.length_b   1.000
_cell.length_c   1.000
_cell.angle_alpha   90.00
_cell.angle_beta   90.00
_cell.angle_gamma   90.00
#
_symmetry.space_group_name_H-M   'P 1'
#
loop_
_entity.id
_entity.type
_entity.pdbx_description
1 polymer ?
#
loop_
_entity_poly.entity_id
_entity_poly.type
_entity_poly.pdbx_seq_one_letter_code
_entity_poly.pdbx_strand_id
1 'polypeptide(L)'
;LIVFPVQLEERGSGRKPFSKPGFQGECIDFTKEVSNLTSFTPYSFKVLRGCWLLYYQEGIFDNQCVLEEGLYADLTSCGCPASRVKSLKPIDYVFEEPSISLFALEHCEGRELHLEEAVNSVLNKDLHFYTQSVWVKSGLWIAYEGSNFLGRQILLEPNEIPNWTAFSGWKTIGSLRPMKQPAVYIRIKNRAQDEYLTVTGNLVDTRATSVCVSPYSGKNTQIWHYCRGLFKSKASDTCLDVIGGRDTPGAKVALWTEHGQFRQKWRLNKNGTISSYLSDHLVLDVKGGNYCDKTHVIVNQPLEGEETQKWDIEIL
;
A
#
# COMPACT_ATOMS: atom_id res chain seq x y z
N LEU A 1 17.11 2.72 12.97
CA LEU A 1 17.40 2.59 11.53
C LEU A 1 16.42 1.57 10.97
N ILE A 2 15.42 1.99 10.18
CA ILE A 2 14.51 1.08 9.51
C ILE A 2 15.14 0.77 8.15
N VAL A 3 15.86 -0.35 8.09
CA VAL A 3 16.31 -0.97 6.85
C VAL A 3 15.19 -1.91 6.44
N PHE A 4 14.66 -1.80 5.22
CA PHE A 4 14.47 -2.91 4.26
C PHE A 4 13.94 -2.36 2.91
N PRO A 5 14.77 -2.26 1.87
CA PRO A 5 14.33 -2.67 0.55
C PRO A 5 14.35 -4.21 0.55
N VAL A 6 13.19 -4.82 0.37
CA VAL A 6 13.03 -6.29 0.29
C VAL A 6 14.03 -6.86 -0.73
N GLN A 7 14.96 -7.69 -0.28
CA GLN A 7 15.67 -8.63 -1.15
C GLN A 7 14.67 -9.74 -1.50
N LEU A 8 13.96 -9.56 -2.61
CA LEU A 8 13.30 -10.66 -3.29
C LEU A 8 14.39 -11.68 -3.69
N GLU A 9 14.22 -12.94 -3.26
CA GLU A 9 15.10 -14.04 -3.65
C GLU A 9 15.24 -14.14 -5.18
N GLU A 10 16.45 -14.49 -5.63
CA GLU A 10 16.94 -14.47 -7.01
C GLU A 10 16.28 -15.48 -7.96
N ARG A 11 14.96 -15.38 -8.16
CA ARG A 11 14.28 -16.06 -9.28
C ARG A 11 13.37 -15.09 -10.03
N GLY A 12 13.99 -14.26 -10.87
CA GLY A 12 13.34 -13.56 -12.00
C GLY A 12 12.50 -12.31 -11.69
N SER A 13 12.65 -11.70 -10.51
CA SER A 13 11.73 -10.70 -9.96
C SER A 13 12.05 -9.22 -10.28
N GLY A 14 12.50 -8.90 -11.50
CA GLY A 14 12.97 -7.56 -11.85
C GLY A 14 12.18 -6.89 -12.99
N ARG A 15 12.07 -5.55 -12.95
CA ARG A 15 11.58 -4.78 -14.10
C ARG A 15 12.61 -4.86 -15.21
N LYS A 16 12.14 -5.03 -16.45
CA LYS A 16 12.99 -5.10 -17.65
C LYS A 16 12.70 -3.90 -18.56
N PRO A 17 13.44 -2.79 -18.43
CA PRO A 17 13.47 -1.80 -19.50
C PRO A 17 14.24 -2.29 -20.71
N PHE A 18 13.86 -1.78 -21.87
CA PHE A 18 14.43 -2.13 -23.17
C PHE A 18 14.86 -0.88 -23.93
N SER A 19 15.98 -0.96 -24.66
CA SER A 19 16.52 0.17 -25.43
C SER A 19 15.77 0.48 -26.72
N LYS A 20 14.71 -0.27 -27.06
CA LYS A 20 13.78 0.03 -28.16
C LYS A 20 12.32 -0.17 -27.75
N PRO A 21 11.36 0.45 -28.47
CA PRO A 21 9.93 0.15 -28.32
C PRO A 21 9.60 -1.32 -28.58
N GLY A 22 8.45 -1.77 -28.09
CA GLY A 22 7.97 -3.14 -28.31
C GLY A 22 8.82 -4.22 -27.64
N PHE A 23 9.54 -3.88 -26.56
CA PHE A 23 10.38 -4.79 -25.78
C PHE A 23 11.55 -5.39 -26.57
N GLN A 24 12.19 -4.57 -27.41
CA GLN A 24 13.30 -4.98 -28.27
C GLN A 24 14.62 -4.31 -27.87
N GLY A 25 15.74 -4.82 -28.40
CA GLY A 25 17.06 -4.27 -28.12
C GLY A 25 17.68 -4.82 -26.84
N GLU A 26 18.61 -4.05 -26.27
CA GLU A 26 19.27 -4.38 -25.00
C GLU A 26 18.27 -4.25 -23.85
N CYS A 27 18.36 -5.16 -22.87
CA CYS A 27 17.55 -5.11 -21.67
C CYS A 27 18.42 -5.22 -20.41
N ILE A 28 18.02 -4.52 -19.37
CA ILE A 28 18.67 -4.58 -18.05
C ILE A 28 17.60 -4.94 -17.03
N ASP A 29 17.90 -5.87 -16.12
CA ASP A 29 17.01 -6.21 -15.02
C ASP A 29 17.31 -5.30 -13.82
N PHE A 30 16.31 -4.57 -13.34
CA PHE A 30 16.42 -3.75 -12.14
C PHE A 30 15.58 -4.31 -10.98
N THR A 31 16.22 -4.42 -9.82
CA THR A 31 15.59 -4.86 -8.55
C THR A 31 15.69 -3.81 -7.44
N LYS A 32 16.47 -2.74 -7.65
CA LYS A 32 16.66 -1.63 -6.70
C LYS A 32 16.54 -0.28 -7.42
N GLU A 33 16.55 0.79 -6.63
CA GLU A 33 16.58 2.16 -7.14
C GLU A 33 17.77 2.40 -8.07
N VAL A 34 17.52 3.15 -9.14
CA VAL A 34 18.52 3.62 -10.10
C VAL A 34 18.42 5.13 -10.17
N SER A 35 19.39 5.81 -9.57
CA SER A 35 19.37 7.26 -9.46
C SER A 35 19.78 7.99 -10.75
N ASN A 36 20.41 7.29 -11.70
CA ASN A 36 20.77 7.86 -13.01
C ASN A 36 20.90 6.78 -14.10
N LEU A 37 20.33 7.04 -15.27
CA LEU A 37 20.34 6.16 -16.45
C LEU A 37 21.23 6.70 -17.58
N THR A 38 22.41 7.26 -17.26
CA THR A 38 23.32 7.83 -18.26
C THR A 38 23.83 6.85 -19.31
N SER A 39 24.01 5.57 -18.95
CA SER A 39 24.55 4.54 -19.85
C SER A 39 23.48 3.80 -20.65
N PHE A 40 22.19 4.02 -20.38
CA PHE A 40 21.11 3.25 -20.98
C PHE A 40 19.83 4.07 -21.05
N THR A 41 19.33 4.30 -22.27
CA THR A 41 18.07 5.04 -22.48
C THR A 41 16.93 4.04 -22.71
N PRO A 42 16.01 3.88 -21.74
CA PRO A 42 14.88 2.99 -21.90
C PRO A 42 13.80 3.61 -22.80
N TYR A 43 13.18 2.79 -23.65
CA TYR A 43 12.07 3.16 -24.52
C TYR A 43 10.81 2.34 -24.26
N SER A 44 10.91 1.18 -23.62
CA SER A 44 9.77 0.35 -23.20
C SER A 44 10.09 -0.40 -21.91
N PHE A 45 9.06 -0.82 -21.16
CA PHE A 45 9.22 -1.42 -19.84
C PHE A 45 8.31 -2.64 -19.66
N LYS A 46 8.85 -3.70 -19.07
CA LYS A 46 8.06 -4.77 -18.45
C LYS A 46 8.21 -4.67 -16.94
N VAL A 47 7.13 -4.34 -16.23
CA VAL A 47 7.10 -4.33 -14.77
C VAL A 47 6.52 -5.67 -14.31
N LEU A 48 7.39 -6.54 -13.81
CA LEU A 48 7.01 -7.91 -13.45
C LEU A 48 6.51 -8.03 -12.01
N ARG A 49 7.03 -7.19 -11.10
CA ARG A 49 6.67 -7.18 -9.69
C ARG A 49 6.73 -5.77 -9.12
N GLY A 50 5.74 -5.45 -8.28
CA GLY A 50 5.65 -4.19 -7.55
C GLY A 50 5.36 -2.98 -8.43
N CYS A 51 5.41 -1.81 -7.81
CA CYS A 51 5.19 -0.53 -8.48
C CYS A 51 6.47 0.31 -8.46
N TRP A 52 6.63 1.17 -9.46
CA TRP A 52 7.84 1.96 -9.63
C TRP A 52 7.49 3.40 -10.01
N LEU A 53 8.25 4.34 -9.45
CA LEU A 53 8.21 5.73 -9.81
C LEU A 53 9.30 6.01 -10.86
N LEU A 54 8.89 6.48 -12.02
CA LEU A 54 9.77 6.89 -13.11
C LEU A 54 9.87 8.40 -13.12
N TYR A 55 11.09 8.92 -13.04
CA TYR A 55 11.37 10.34 -13.22
C TYR A 55 11.88 10.61 -14.63
N TYR A 56 11.33 11.62 -15.26
CA TYR A 56 11.71 12.03 -16.62
C TYR A 56 11.80 13.53 -16.74
N GLN A 57 12.59 13.99 -17.69
CA GLN A 57 12.78 15.41 -17.97
C GLN A 57 12.04 15.81 -19.24
N GLU A 58 11.15 16.79 -19.13
CA GLU A 58 10.44 17.42 -20.25
C GLU A 58 10.83 18.91 -20.30
N GLY A 59 11.73 19.24 -21.24
CA GLY A 59 12.35 20.57 -21.27
C GLY A 59 13.18 20.84 -20.01
N ILE A 60 12.78 21.84 -19.23
CA ILE A 60 13.43 22.21 -17.96
C ILE A 60 12.77 21.58 -16.73
N PHE A 61 11.61 20.94 -16.88
CA PHE A 61 10.83 20.41 -15.78
C PHE A 61 11.10 18.92 -15.58
N ASP A 62 11.31 18.53 -14.33
CA ASP A 62 11.33 17.13 -13.93
C ASP A 62 9.92 16.71 -13.54
N ASN A 63 9.47 15.63 -14.15
CA ASN A 63 8.14 15.06 -13.98
C ASN A 63 8.26 13.61 -13.53
N GLN A 64 7.12 13.03 -13.14
CA GLN A 64 7.03 11.66 -12.69
C GLN A 64 5.87 10.91 -13.34
N CYS A 65 5.99 9.60 -13.46
CA CYS A 65 4.87 8.71 -13.73
C CYS A 65 5.01 7.40 -12.95
N VAL A 66 3.86 6.79 -12.66
CA VAL A 66 3.81 5.53 -11.91
C VAL A 66 3.69 4.36 -12.88
N LEU A 67 4.60 3.40 -12.75
CA LEU A 67 4.57 2.13 -13.46
C LEU A 67 4.10 1.03 -12.50
N GLU A 68 2.87 0.59 -12.68
CA GLU A 68 2.28 -0.57 -12.01
C GLU A 68 2.71 -1.85 -12.74
N GLU A 69 2.39 -3.03 -12.20
CA GLU A 69 2.69 -4.30 -12.89
C GLU A 69 2.00 -4.35 -14.26
N GLY A 70 2.78 -4.63 -15.31
CA GLY A 70 2.28 -4.54 -16.67
C GLY A 70 3.34 -4.43 -17.76
N LEU A 71 2.83 -4.28 -18.98
CA LEU A 71 3.60 -4.18 -20.21
C LEU A 71 3.41 -2.80 -20.83
N TYR A 72 4.52 -2.06 -20.93
CA TYR A 72 4.56 -0.70 -21.47
C TYR A 72 5.39 -0.69 -22.74
N ALA A 73 4.71 -0.79 -23.90
CA ALA A 73 5.37 -0.97 -25.20
C ALA A 73 6.18 0.26 -25.66
N ASP A 74 5.89 1.43 -25.10
CA ASP A 74 6.59 2.68 -25.37
C ASP A 74 6.49 3.66 -24.18
N LEU A 75 7.21 4.79 -24.24
CA LEU A 75 7.16 5.81 -23.19
C LEU A 75 5.78 6.46 -23.08
N THR A 76 5.01 6.57 -24.17
CA THR A 76 3.65 7.11 -24.13
C THR A 76 2.74 6.25 -23.26
N SER A 77 2.83 4.92 -23.38
CA SER A 77 2.10 3.97 -22.55
C SER A 77 2.48 4.05 -21.07
N CYS A 78 3.69 4.54 -20.76
CA CYS A 78 4.14 4.82 -19.40
C CYS A 78 3.53 6.10 -18.82
N GLY A 79 2.83 6.92 -19.62
CA GLY A 79 2.47 8.29 -19.26
C GLY A 79 3.64 9.28 -19.33
N CYS A 80 4.67 8.96 -20.12
CA CYS A 80 5.91 9.71 -20.26
C CYS A 80 6.02 10.24 -21.71
N PRO A 81 5.50 11.44 -22.02
CA PRO A 81 5.49 11.95 -23.39
C PRO A 81 6.91 12.32 -23.86
N ALA A 82 7.45 11.53 -24.79
CA ALA A 82 8.65 11.83 -25.60
C ALA A 82 9.84 12.51 -24.86
N SER A 83 10.15 12.01 -23.67
CA SER A 83 11.08 12.64 -22.74
C SER A 83 12.23 11.73 -22.35
N ARG A 84 13.31 12.33 -21.82
CA ARG A 84 14.48 11.58 -21.36
C ARG A 84 14.21 11.03 -19.95
N VAL A 85 14.17 9.71 -19.82
CA VAL A 85 14.09 9.03 -18.52
C VAL A 85 15.38 9.27 -17.73
N LYS A 86 15.26 9.71 -16.48
CA LYS A 86 16.39 10.06 -15.60
C LYS A 86 16.69 8.96 -14.60
N SER A 87 15.67 8.56 -13.84
CA SER A 87 15.83 7.66 -12.70
C SER A 87 14.56 6.85 -12.47
N LEU A 88 14.71 5.76 -11.73
CA LEU A 88 13.65 4.81 -11.44
C LEU A 88 13.76 4.38 -9.98
N LYS A 89 12.68 4.55 -9.22
CA LYS A 89 12.64 4.22 -7.79
C LYS A 89 11.52 3.20 -7.51
N PRO A 90 11.78 2.12 -6.73
CA PRO A 90 10.71 1.27 -6.24
C PRO A 90 9.74 2.05 -5.36
N ILE A 91 8.45 1.75 -5.45
CA ILE A 91 7.44 2.28 -4.55
C ILE A 91 7.14 1.19 -3.50
N ASP A 92 7.28 1.53 -2.22
CA ASP A 92 7.04 0.61 -1.14
C ASP A 92 5.56 0.21 -1.07
N TYR A 93 5.32 -1.04 -0.67
CA TYR A 93 3.97 -1.53 -0.47
C TYR A 93 3.39 -0.92 0.81
N VAL A 94 2.26 -0.20 0.70
CA VAL A 94 1.48 0.24 1.86
C VAL A 94 0.35 -0.74 2.15
N PHE A 95 0.15 -1.05 3.43
CA PHE A 95 -0.93 -1.93 3.89
C PHE A 95 -2.05 -1.06 4.47
N GLU A 96 -2.68 -0.25 3.63
CA GLU A 96 -3.78 0.63 4.02
C GLU A 96 -4.81 0.68 2.89
N GLU A 97 -6.07 0.97 3.23
CA GLU A 97 -7.04 1.36 2.23
C GLU A 97 -6.83 2.83 1.83
N PRO A 98 -6.97 3.15 0.53
CA PRO A 98 -6.76 4.49 0.03
C PRO A 98 -7.88 5.42 0.46
N SER A 99 -7.51 6.59 0.98
CA SER A 99 -8.46 7.61 1.44
C SER A 99 -7.85 8.99 1.24
N ILE A 100 -8.56 9.88 0.53
CA ILE A 100 -8.10 11.23 0.22
C ILE A 100 -9.24 12.23 0.30
N SER A 101 -8.92 13.45 0.67
CA SER A 101 -9.85 14.57 0.69
C SER A 101 -9.30 15.74 -0.10
N LEU A 102 -10.14 16.30 -0.97
CA LEU A 102 -9.88 17.53 -1.69
C LEU A 102 -10.66 18.66 -1.03
N PHE A 103 -10.08 19.87 -0.98
CA PHE A 103 -10.67 21.01 -0.27
C PHE A 103 -10.78 22.22 -1.18
N ALA A 104 -11.88 22.97 -1.02
CA ALA A 104 -12.15 24.17 -1.80
C ALA A 104 -11.35 25.41 -1.33
N LEU A 105 -10.73 25.35 -0.14
CA LEU A 105 -9.83 26.38 0.40
C LEU A 105 -8.43 25.80 0.65
N GLU A 106 -7.47 26.66 0.93
CA GLU A 106 -6.12 26.26 1.35
C GLU A 106 -6.16 25.67 2.77
N HIS A 107 -5.06 25.04 3.20
CA HIS A 107 -4.88 24.48 4.55
C HIS A 107 -5.92 23.40 4.96
N CYS A 108 -6.45 22.66 3.99
CA CYS A 108 -7.42 21.59 4.19
C CYS A 108 -8.75 22.08 4.83
N GLU A 109 -9.19 23.28 4.44
CA GLU A 109 -10.40 23.91 4.97
C GLU A 109 -11.54 24.03 3.95
N GLY A 110 -12.73 24.39 4.46
CA GLY A 110 -13.91 24.67 3.64
C GLY A 110 -14.63 23.40 3.18
N ARG A 111 -15.21 23.45 1.98
CA ARG A 111 -15.95 22.31 1.42
C ARG A 111 -14.97 21.16 1.15
N GLU A 112 -15.24 20.01 1.76
CA GLU A 112 -14.49 18.76 1.56
C GLU A 112 -15.16 17.88 0.49
N LEU A 113 -14.36 17.33 -0.41
CA LEU A 113 -14.72 16.23 -1.29
C LEU A 113 -13.87 15.01 -0.91
N HIS A 114 -14.48 14.07 -0.20
CA HIS A 114 -13.85 12.84 0.24
C HIS A 114 -13.95 11.73 -0.82
N LEU A 115 -12.86 11.03 -1.09
CA LEU A 115 -12.74 10.00 -2.11
C LEU A 115 -12.00 8.76 -1.59
N GLU A 116 -12.52 7.58 -1.91
CA GLU A 116 -11.91 6.27 -1.64
C GLU A 116 -11.66 5.48 -2.95
N GLU A 117 -12.27 5.92 -4.05
CA GLU A 117 -12.21 5.28 -5.36
C GLU A 117 -11.76 6.26 -6.46
N ALA A 118 -11.58 5.73 -7.67
CA ALA A 118 -11.13 6.51 -8.82
C ALA A 118 -12.20 7.50 -9.31
N VAL A 119 -11.75 8.70 -9.67
CA VAL A 119 -12.57 9.78 -10.23
C VAL A 119 -12.04 10.20 -11.59
N ASN A 120 -12.85 9.99 -12.62
CA ASN A 120 -12.50 10.31 -14.01
C ASN A 120 -12.44 11.81 -14.32
N SER A 121 -13.21 12.63 -13.59
CA SER A 121 -13.15 14.08 -13.72
C SER A 121 -13.57 14.76 -12.42
N VAL A 122 -12.64 15.47 -11.79
CA VAL A 122 -12.93 16.24 -10.55
C VAL A 122 -13.81 17.45 -10.87
N LEU A 123 -13.74 17.96 -12.11
CA LEU A 123 -14.40 19.18 -12.57
C LEU A 123 -15.79 18.95 -13.20
N ASN A 124 -16.35 17.74 -13.16
CA ASN A 124 -17.62 17.46 -13.84
C ASN A 124 -18.78 18.29 -13.28
N LYS A 125 -19.83 18.53 -14.09
CA LYS A 125 -20.90 19.53 -13.88
C LYS A 125 -21.63 19.46 -12.53
N ASP A 126 -21.62 18.31 -11.86
CA ASP A 126 -22.29 18.13 -10.57
C ASP A 126 -21.40 18.48 -9.36
N LEU A 127 -20.10 18.70 -9.56
CA LEU A 127 -19.14 18.95 -8.47
C LEU A 127 -18.57 20.37 -8.46
N HIS A 128 -18.35 21.01 -9.60
CA HIS A 128 -17.76 22.37 -9.72
C HIS A 128 -16.71 22.65 -8.64
N PHE A 129 -15.83 21.69 -8.40
CA PHE A 129 -14.95 21.68 -7.24
C PHE A 129 -13.56 22.14 -7.66
N TYR A 130 -13.18 23.35 -7.25
CA TYR A 130 -11.84 23.85 -7.49
C TYR A 130 -10.95 23.50 -6.29
N THR A 131 -10.09 22.50 -6.48
CA THR A 131 -9.20 22.03 -5.42
C THR A 131 -8.10 23.04 -5.13
N GLN A 132 -8.07 23.55 -3.90
CA GLN A 132 -7.04 24.47 -3.40
C GLN A 132 -6.05 23.77 -2.47
N SER A 133 -6.49 22.75 -1.72
CA SER A 133 -5.63 21.92 -0.88
C SER A 133 -6.09 20.46 -0.87
N VAL A 134 -5.20 19.57 -0.45
CA VAL A 134 -5.38 18.12 -0.51
C VAL A 134 -4.90 17.49 0.79
N TRP A 135 -5.64 16.54 1.32
CA TRP A 135 -5.19 15.68 2.41
C TRP A 135 -5.27 14.23 1.99
N VAL A 136 -4.11 13.60 1.82
CA VAL A 136 -4.02 12.15 1.65
C VAL A 136 -4.06 11.52 3.04
N LYS A 137 -5.23 11.02 3.44
CA LYS A 137 -5.44 10.44 4.77
C LYS A 137 -4.77 9.08 4.91
N SER A 138 -4.84 8.25 3.86
CA SER A 138 -4.13 6.96 3.82
C SER A 138 -3.99 6.40 2.40
N GLY A 139 -3.10 5.41 2.28
CA GLY A 139 -2.80 4.76 1.01
C GLY A 139 -2.04 5.66 0.02
N LEU A 140 -1.83 5.14 -1.19
CA LEU A 140 -1.13 5.84 -2.26
C LEU A 140 -2.12 6.23 -3.36
N TRP A 141 -2.01 7.47 -3.83
CA TRP A 141 -2.88 8.02 -4.87
C TRP A 141 -2.07 8.53 -6.05
N ILE A 142 -2.67 8.53 -7.22
CA ILE A 142 -2.11 9.12 -8.43
C ILE A 142 -3.05 10.23 -8.88
N ALA A 143 -2.53 11.46 -8.86
CA ALA A 143 -3.19 12.61 -9.44
C ALA A 143 -2.75 12.77 -10.90
N TYR A 144 -3.72 13.11 -11.74
CA TYR A 144 -3.51 13.37 -13.16
C TYR A 144 -3.94 14.81 -13.48
N GLU A 145 -3.13 15.48 -14.28
CA GLU A 145 -3.43 16.86 -14.70
C GLU A 145 -4.70 16.91 -15.58
N GLY A 146 -4.86 15.92 -16.45
CA GLY A 146 -6.03 15.78 -17.32
C GLY A 146 -7.12 14.88 -16.73
N SER A 147 -8.31 14.94 -17.33
CA SER A 147 -9.39 13.99 -17.04
C SER A 147 -9.09 12.59 -17.61
N ASN A 148 -9.81 11.57 -17.14
CA ASN A 148 -9.72 10.17 -17.57
C ASN A 148 -8.30 9.56 -17.44
N PHE A 149 -7.57 9.96 -16.39
CA PHE A 149 -6.23 9.48 -16.07
C PHE A 149 -5.18 9.79 -17.15
N LEU A 150 -5.29 10.98 -17.76
CA LEU A 150 -4.42 11.45 -18.83
C LEU A 150 -3.53 12.62 -18.39
N GLY A 151 -2.45 12.83 -19.13
CA GLY A 151 -1.50 13.92 -18.89
C GLY A 151 -0.45 13.59 -17.84
N ARG A 152 0.17 14.65 -17.29
CA ARG A 152 1.22 14.53 -16.27
C ARG A 152 0.66 13.88 -15.00
N GLN A 153 1.53 13.17 -14.28
CA GLN A 153 1.16 12.41 -13.08
C GLN A 153 1.93 12.91 -11.86
N ILE A 154 1.30 12.79 -10.69
CA ILE A 154 1.95 12.98 -9.40
C ILE A 154 1.53 11.82 -8.48
N LEU A 155 2.52 11.10 -7.94
CA LEU A 155 2.30 10.16 -6.85
C LEU A 155 2.09 10.97 -5.57
N LEU A 156 0.98 10.71 -4.88
CA LEU A 156 0.63 11.34 -3.62
C LEU A 156 0.73 10.30 -2.49
N GLU A 157 1.59 10.59 -1.53
CA GLU A 157 1.77 9.82 -0.29
C GLU A 157 0.96 10.46 0.85
N PRO A 158 0.68 9.73 1.94
CA PRO A 158 -0.04 10.26 3.11
C PRO A 158 0.62 11.53 3.67
N ASN A 159 -0.05 12.67 3.47
CA ASN A 159 0.38 13.99 3.93
C ASN A 159 -0.74 15.02 3.71
N GLU A 160 -0.64 16.15 4.42
CA GLU A 160 -1.40 17.36 4.11
C GLU A 160 -0.65 18.24 3.10
N ILE A 161 -1.35 18.70 2.08
CA ILE A 161 -0.86 19.60 1.05
C ILE A 161 -1.70 20.88 1.15
N PRO A 162 -1.25 21.88 1.91
CA PRO A 162 -2.05 23.06 2.23
C PRO A 162 -2.29 23.98 1.02
N ASN A 163 -1.45 23.89 -0.02
CA ASN A 163 -1.62 24.64 -1.27
C ASN A 163 -1.26 23.75 -2.47
N TRP A 164 -2.27 23.31 -3.21
CA TRP A 164 -2.13 22.41 -4.34
C TRP A 164 -1.31 23.02 -5.49
N THR A 165 -1.59 24.29 -5.82
CA THR A 165 -0.92 24.96 -6.95
C THR A 165 0.56 25.15 -6.67
N ALA A 166 0.93 25.54 -5.44
CA ALA A 166 2.32 25.68 -5.05
C ALA A 166 3.07 24.33 -5.02
N PHE A 167 2.40 23.25 -4.58
CA PHE A 167 2.98 21.91 -4.53
C PHE A 167 3.16 21.28 -5.91
N SER A 168 2.14 21.35 -6.77
CA SER A 168 2.10 20.62 -8.05
C SER A 168 2.49 21.47 -9.26
N GLY A 169 2.38 22.80 -9.17
CA GLY A 169 2.40 23.69 -10.33
C GLY A 169 1.15 23.61 -11.22
N TRP A 170 0.13 22.82 -10.84
CA TRP A 170 -1.09 22.63 -11.61
C TRP A 170 -2.21 23.50 -11.04
N LYS A 171 -3.02 24.09 -11.93
CA LYS A 171 -4.20 24.87 -11.51
C LYS A 171 -5.32 23.97 -10.99
N THR A 172 -5.45 22.77 -11.54
CA THR A 172 -6.53 21.84 -11.22
C THR A 172 -6.03 20.41 -11.18
N ILE A 173 -6.74 19.56 -10.45
CA ILE A 173 -6.64 18.11 -10.61
C ILE A 173 -7.68 17.69 -11.66
N GLY A 174 -7.24 17.09 -12.75
CA GLY A 174 -8.15 16.65 -13.81
C GLY A 174 -8.85 15.35 -13.45
N SER A 175 -8.10 14.38 -12.94
CA SER A 175 -8.60 13.08 -12.46
C SER A 175 -7.68 12.48 -11.40
N LEU A 176 -8.18 11.51 -10.65
CA LEU A 176 -7.49 10.98 -9.48
C LEU A 176 -7.87 9.52 -9.26
N ARG A 177 -6.93 8.66 -8.85
CA ARG A 177 -7.23 7.27 -8.50
C ARG A 177 -6.28 6.71 -7.44
N PRO A 178 -6.69 5.70 -6.67
CA PRO A 178 -5.75 4.91 -5.89
C PRO A 178 -4.71 4.25 -6.80
N MET A 179 -3.47 4.14 -6.32
CA MET A 179 -2.46 3.29 -6.96
C MET A 179 -2.87 1.83 -6.78
N LYS A 180 -2.81 1.05 -7.85
CA LYS A 180 -3.11 -0.38 -7.81
C LYS A 180 -1.92 -1.10 -7.21
N GLN A 181 -2.13 -1.66 -6.03
CA GLN A 181 -1.19 -2.59 -5.42
C GLN A 181 -1.68 -4.01 -5.66
N PRO A 182 -0.83 -4.90 -6.20
CA PRO A 182 -1.18 -6.31 -6.38
C PRO A 182 -1.46 -6.93 -5.01
N ALA A 183 -2.40 -7.88 -4.93
CA ALA A 183 -2.58 -8.62 -3.70
C ALA A 183 -1.32 -9.45 -3.41
N VAL A 184 -0.91 -9.50 -2.14
CA VAL A 184 0.35 -10.12 -1.73
C VAL A 184 0.12 -11.21 -0.71
N TYR A 185 0.93 -12.26 -0.78
CA TYR A 185 1.06 -13.20 0.32
C TYR A 185 2.12 -12.68 1.28
N ILE A 186 1.83 -12.76 2.57
CA ILE A 186 2.69 -12.27 3.63
C ILE A 186 2.77 -13.25 4.79
N ARG A 187 3.81 -13.11 5.61
CA ARG A 187 3.81 -13.54 7.00
C ARG A 187 3.85 -12.32 7.90
N ILE A 188 3.22 -12.44 9.06
CA ILE A 188 3.13 -11.38 10.06
C ILE A 188 3.85 -11.89 11.31
N LYS A 189 4.98 -11.30 11.64
CA LYS A 189 5.85 -11.74 12.74
C LYS A 189 5.75 -10.76 13.90
N ASN A 190 5.49 -11.25 15.10
CA ASN A 190 5.51 -10.45 16.32
C ASN A 190 6.94 -10.23 16.80
N ARG A 191 7.30 -8.99 17.17
CA ARG A 191 8.66 -8.65 17.60
C ARG A 191 9.01 -9.15 19.00
N ALA A 192 8.07 -9.12 19.94
CA ALA A 192 8.35 -9.54 21.32
C ALA A 192 8.66 -11.05 21.42
N GLN A 193 7.95 -11.87 20.65
CA GLN A 193 8.02 -13.32 20.75
C GLN A 193 8.88 -13.99 19.67
N ASP A 194 9.24 -13.25 18.62
CA ASP A 194 9.88 -13.80 17.41
C ASP A 194 9.03 -14.88 16.69
N GLU A 195 7.71 -14.81 16.89
CA GLU A 195 6.74 -15.81 16.43
C GLU A 195 5.77 -15.22 15.39
N TYR A 196 5.11 -16.08 14.63
CA TYR A 196 4.27 -15.68 13.51
C TYR A 196 2.78 -15.81 13.83
N LEU A 197 1.99 -14.86 13.34
CA LEU A 197 0.54 -14.94 13.36
C LEU A 197 0.09 -16.22 12.62
N THR A 198 -0.56 -17.11 13.35
CA THR A 198 -0.79 -18.49 12.96
C THR A 198 -2.24 -18.89 13.19
N VAL A 199 -2.84 -19.51 12.19
CA VAL A 199 -4.12 -20.22 12.33
C VAL A 199 -3.90 -21.57 13.02
N THR A 200 -4.64 -21.80 14.08
CA THR A 200 -4.63 -23.04 14.87
C THR A 200 -6.03 -23.65 14.98
N GLY A 201 -6.11 -24.89 15.45
CA GLY A 201 -7.36 -25.64 15.53
C GLY A 201 -7.61 -26.56 14.34
N ASN A 202 -8.83 -27.06 14.22
CA ASN A 202 -9.18 -28.01 13.17
C ASN A 202 -9.53 -27.26 11.87
N LEU A 203 -8.67 -27.35 10.86
CA LEU A 203 -8.88 -26.68 9.57
C LEU A 203 -10.11 -27.20 8.79
N VAL A 204 -10.64 -28.38 9.13
CA VAL A 204 -11.86 -28.94 8.53
C VAL A 204 -13.12 -28.30 9.13
N ASP A 205 -13.05 -27.88 10.40
CA ASP A 205 -14.13 -27.16 11.07
C ASP A 205 -13.69 -25.73 11.34
N THR A 206 -14.00 -24.83 10.41
CA THR A 206 -13.62 -23.40 10.50
C THR A 206 -14.12 -22.73 11.78
N ARG A 207 -15.18 -23.24 12.42
CA ARG A 207 -15.69 -22.72 13.71
C ARG A 207 -14.82 -23.11 14.90
N ALA A 208 -14.00 -24.14 14.75
CA ALA A 208 -13.02 -24.58 15.74
C ALA A 208 -11.61 -24.01 15.47
N THR A 209 -11.47 -23.08 14.50
CA THR A 209 -10.20 -22.41 14.24
C THR A 209 -10.03 -21.18 15.12
N SER A 210 -8.79 -20.92 15.51
CA SER A 210 -8.38 -19.75 16.28
C SER A 210 -7.14 -19.11 15.67
N VAL A 211 -6.83 -17.91 16.12
CA VAL A 211 -5.60 -17.21 15.75
C VAL A 211 -4.72 -17.05 16.99
N CYS A 212 -3.44 -17.34 16.83
CA CYS A 212 -2.41 -17.17 17.84
C CYS A 212 -1.09 -16.73 17.22
N VAL A 213 -0.04 -16.63 18.04
CA VAL A 213 1.34 -16.63 17.57
C VAL A 213 1.98 -18.00 17.80
N SER A 214 2.88 -18.42 16.92
CA SER A 214 3.68 -19.64 17.11
C SER A 214 5.00 -19.57 16.34
N PRO A 215 6.00 -20.41 16.66
CA PRO A 215 7.28 -20.44 15.93
C PRO A 215 7.09 -20.73 14.45
N TYR A 216 8.07 -20.32 13.63
CA TYR A 216 8.04 -20.57 12.19
C TYR A 216 7.85 -22.06 11.88
N SER A 217 6.86 -22.35 11.04
CA SER A 217 6.48 -23.73 10.67
C SER A 217 6.59 -24.01 9.17
N GLY A 218 6.72 -22.98 8.33
CA GLY A 218 6.67 -23.10 6.87
C GLY A 218 5.31 -23.53 6.29
N LYS A 219 4.27 -23.66 7.12
CA LYS A 219 2.93 -24.11 6.71
C LYS A 219 2.07 -22.95 6.20
N ASN A 220 1.04 -23.27 5.42
CA ASN A 220 0.04 -22.31 4.95
C ASN A 220 -0.73 -21.62 6.11
N THR A 221 -0.70 -22.19 7.32
CA THR A 221 -1.33 -21.59 8.52
C THR A 221 -0.68 -20.28 8.97
N GLN A 222 0.53 -19.98 8.48
CA GLN A 222 1.27 -18.73 8.74
C GLN A 222 1.31 -17.79 7.53
N ILE A 223 0.61 -18.14 6.46
CA ILE A 223 0.57 -17.35 5.24
C ILE A 223 -0.77 -16.64 5.16
N TRP A 224 -0.70 -15.31 5.04
CA TRP A 224 -1.85 -14.44 4.95
C TRP A 224 -1.86 -13.77 3.58
N HIS A 225 -3.01 -13.69 2.95
CA HIS A 225 -3.24 -12.92 1.74
C HIS A 225 -3.77 -11.55 2.14
N TYR A 226 -3.02 -10.49 1.83
CA TYR A 226 -3.45 -9.13 2.08
C TYR A 226 -4.06 -8.51 0.82
N CYS A 227 -5.28 -8.01 0.95
CA CYS A 227 -5.99 -7.30 -0.12
C CYS A 227 -7.03 -6.35 0.47
N ARG A 228 -7.01 -5.07 0.07
CA ARG A 228 -8.02 -4.05 0.46
C ARG A 228 -8.31 -4.03 1.98
N GLY A 229 -7.25 -3.98 2.80
CA GLY A 229 -7.37 -3.94 4.26
C GLY A 229 -7.60 -5.30 4.93
N LEU A 230 -7.87 -6.38 4.19
CA LEU A 230 -8.16 -7.69 4.77
C LEU A 230 -6.88 -8.54 4.91
N PHE A 231 -6.67 -9.16 6.07
CA PHE A 231 -5.72 -10.27 6.24
C PHE A 231 -6.48 -11.60 6.15
N LYS A 232 -6.42 -12.28 5.00
CA LYS A 232 -7.13 -13.55 4.75
C LYS A 232 -6.18 -14.74 4.90
N SER A 233 -6.52 -15.72 5.73
CA SER A 233 -5.70 -16.92 5.92
C SER A 233 -5.68 -17.78 4.66
N LYS A 234 -4.48 -18.16 4.20
CA LYS A 234 -4.31 -19.13 3.11
C LYS A 234 -4.76 -20.54 3.51
N ALA A 235 -4.77 -20.87 4.80
CA ALA A 235 -5.10 -22.22 5.28
C ALA A 235 -6.62 -22.47 5.42
N SER A 236 -7.40 -21.43 5.73
CA SER A 236 -8.82 -21.57 6.09
C SER A 236 -9.77 -20.69 5.27
N ASP A 237 -9.25 -19.83 4.38
CA ASP A 237 -10.02 -18.87 3.57
C ASP A 237 -10.89 -17.91 4.41
N THR A 238 -10.48 -17.63 5.65
CA THR A 238 -11.15 -16.73 6.59
C THR A 238 -10.29 -15.51 6.91
N CYS A 239 -10.91 -14.38 7.24
CA CYS A 239 -10.24 -13.12 7.56
C CYS A 239 -10.01 -12.95 9.07
N LEU A 240 -8.95 -12.22 9.41
CA LEU A 240 -8.71 -11.72 10.76
C LEU A 240 -9.82 -10.73 11.15
N ASP A 241 -10.53 -10.99 12.25
CA ASP A 241 -11.77 -10.30 12.63
C ASP A 241 -11.81 -10.00 14.14
N VAL A 242 -12.17 -8.77 14.52
CA VAL A 242 -12.44 -8.42 15.92
C VAL A 242 -13.81 -8.96 16.34
N ILE A 243 -13.83 -9.93 17.26
CA ILE A 243 -15.05 -10.66 17.65
C ILE A 243 -16.16 -9.70 18.06
N GLY A 244 -17.27 -9.78 17.33
CA GLY A 244 -18.48 -8.99 17.58
C GLY A 244 -18.35 -7.51 17.20
N GLY A 245 -17.25 -7.10 16.57
CA GLY A 245 -16.96 -5.70 16.25
C GLY A 245 -16.75 -4.83 17.48
N ARG A 246 -16.27 -5.40 18.59
CA ARG A 246 -16.05 -4.67 19.84
C ARG A 246 -14.81 -3.78 19.76
N ASP A 247 -15.03 -2.48 19.80
CA ASP A 247 -14.03 -1.41 19.79
C ASP A 247 -13.49 -1.09 21.20
N THR A 248 -13.34 -2.11 22.04
CA THR A 248 -12.85 -1.96 23.42
C THR A 248 -11.51 -2.68 23.62
N PRO A 249 -10.58 -2.10 24.40
CA PRO A 249 -9.31 -2.77 24.73
C PRO A 249 -9.52 -4.17 25.33
N GLY A 250 -8.73 -5.14 24.88
CA GLY A 250 -8.85 -6.54 25.28
C GLY A 250 -9.86 -7.35 24.48
N ALA A 251 -10.57 -6.75 23.51
CA ALA A 251 -11.44 -7.50 22.61
C ALA A 251 -10.63 -8.52 21.82
N LYS A 252 -11.11 -9.77 21.81
CA LYS A 252 -10.45 -10.88 21.13
C LYS A 252 -10.53 -10.73 19.61
N VAL A 253 -9.46 -11.16 18.94
CA VAL A 253 -9.41 -11.33 17.50
C VAL A 253 -9.57 -12.81 17.17
N ALA A 254 -10.32 -13.11 16.12
CA ALA A 254 -10.59 -14.45 15.64
C ALA A 254 -10.52 -14.52 14.11
N LEU A 255 -10.86 -15.68 13.58
CA LEU A 255 -11.03 -15.91 12.17
C LEU A 255 -12.52 -15.93 11.84
N TRP A 256 -12.91 -15.24 10.79
CA TRP A 256 -14.31 -15.20 10.35
C TRP A 256 -14.43 -15.19 8.84
N THR A 257 -15.57 -15.62 8.32
CA THR A 257 -15.87 -15.52 6.89
C THR A 257 -15.78 -14.07 6.44
N GLU A 258 -15.16 -13.86 5.28
CA GLU A 258 -14.99 -12.54 4.67
C GLU A 258 -16.33 -11.82 4.50
N HIS A 259 -16.42 -10.61 5.04
CA HIS A 259 -17.58 -9.74 4.87
C HIS A 259 -17.21 -8.25 4.67
N GLY A 260 -15.92 -7.89 4.70
CA GLY A 260 -15.44 -6.56 4.29
C GLY A 260 -15.81 -5.38 5.19
N GLN A 261 -16.27 -5.65 6.43
CA GLN A 261 -16.63 -4.61 7.40
C GLN A 261 -15.39 -4.11 8.14
N PHE A 262 -15.46 -2.95 8.79
CA PHE A 262 -14.32 -2.34 9.49
C PHE A 262 -13.66 -3.26 10.53
N ARG A 263 -14.41 -4.19 11.15
CA ARG A 263 -13.84 -5.20 12.07
C ARG A 263 -12.90 -6.22 11.44
N GLN A 264 -12.86 -6.32 10.11
CA GLN A 264 -11.93 -7.15 9.34
C GLN A 264 -10.86 -6.34 8.61
N LYS A 265 -10.94 -5.02 8.69
CA LYS A 265 -10.04 -4.11 8.00
C LYS A 265 -8.94 -3.66 8.94
N TRP A 266 -7.72 -3.73 8.44
CA TRP A 266 -6.49 -3.52 9.19
C TRP A 266 -5.53 -2.65 8.40
N ARG A 267 -4.75 -1.84 9.12
CA ARG A 267 -3.65 -1.07 8.55
C ARG A 267 -2.33 -1.37 9.25
N LEU A 268 -1.24 -1.49 8.49
CA LEU A 268 0.10 -1.50 9.06
C LEU A 268 0.64 -0.08 9.12
N ASN A 269 1.02 0.35 10.31
CA ASN A 269 1.58 1.67 10.54
C ASN A 269 3.12 1.64 10.43
N LYS A 270 3.72 2.78 10.06
CA LYS A 270 5.19 2.93 9.95
C LYS A 270 5.96 2.59 11.25
N ASN A 271 5.29 2.72 12.40
CA ASN A 271 5.87 2.40 13.71
C ASN A 271 5.79 0.89 14.06
N GLY A 272 5.34 0.04 13.13
CA GLY A 272 5.22 -1.41 13.30
C GLY A 272 3.94 -1.89 13.98
N THR A 273 3.00 -1.02 14.38
CA THR A 273 1.71 -1.49 14.89
C THR A 273 0.74 -1.82 13.75
N ILE A 274 -0.24 -2.68 14.02
CA ILE A 274 -1.35 -2.96 13.09
C ILE A 274 -2.63 -2.39 13.71
N SER A 275 -3.23 -1.34 13.15
CA SER A 275 -4.49 -0.77 13.67
C SER A 275 -5.73 -1.40 13.04
N SER A 276 -6.81 -1.48 13.81
CA SER A 276 -8.13 -1.84 13.29
C SER A 276 -8.86 -0.60 12.76
N TYR A 277 -9.62 -0.75 11.67
CA TYR A 277 -10.48 0.34 11.18
C TYR A 277 -11.73 0.57 12.05
N LEU A 278 -11.96 -0.26 13.08
CA LEU A 278 -13.01 0.01 14.08
C LEU A 278 -12.71 1.25 14.93
N SER A 279 -11.43 1.52 15.19
CA SER A 279 -11.00 2.60 16.06
C SER A 279 -9.54 2.95 15.80
N ASP A 280 -9.27 4.24 15.60
CA ASP A 280 -7.91 4.77 15.46
C ASP A 280 -7.08 4.64 16.74
N HIS A 281 -7.69 4.20 17.83
CA HIS A 281 -7.06 4.02 19.15
C HIS A 281 -6.80 2.56 19.51
N LEU A 282 -7.00 1.62 18.58
CA LEU A 282 -6.81 0.19 18.82
C LEU A 282 -5.82 -0.44 17.84
N VAL A 283 -4.86 -1.17 18.41
CA VAL A 283 -3.83 -1.93 17.69
C VAL A 283 -3.87 -3.41 18.04
N LEU A 284 -3.43 -4.25 17.10
CA LEU A 284 -3.25 -5.68 17.29
C LEU A 284 -2.15 -5.94 18.33
N ASP A 285 -2.46 -6.76 19.30
CA ASP A 285 -1.61 -7.05 20.45
C ASP A 285 -1.66 -8.54 20.77
N VAL A 286 -0.56 -9.07 21.30
CA VAL A 286 -0.51 -10.43 21.83
C VAL A 286 -0.69 -10.37 23.34
N LYS A 287 -1.88 -10.77 23.79
CA LYS A 287 -2.20 -10.86 25.21
C LYS A 287 -1.40 -12.00 25.84
N GLY A 288 -0.73 -11.71 26.95
CA GLY A 288 -0.07 -12.73 27.76
C GLY A 288 1.14 -12.20 28.54
N GLY A 289 1.84 -11.18 28.04
CA GLY A 289 3.06 -10.65 28.67
C GLY A 289 4.01 -11.79 29.12
N ASN A 290 4.63 -11.63 30.30
CA ASN A 290 5.45 -12.68 30.92
C ASN A 290 4.65 -13.77 31.66
N TYR A 291 3.32 -13.81 31.53
CA TYR A 291 2.45 -14.77 32.25
C TYR A 291 1.92 -15.88 31.33
N CYS A 292 1.34 -16.93 31.92
CA CYS A 292 1.19 -18.27 31.36
C CYS A 292 0.31 -18.43 30.11
N ASP A 293 -0.50 -17.43 29.71
CA ASP A 293 -1.46 -17.56 28.59
C ASP A 293 -0.96 -16.86 27.30
N LYS A 294 0.22 -17.27 26.81
CA LYS A 294 1.05 -16.55 25.82
C LYS A 294 0.59 -16.49 24.35
N THR A 295 -0.67 -16.77 24.02
CA THR A 295 -1.01 -17.05 22.60
C THR A 295 -2.22 -16.33 22.05
N HIS A 296 -2.94 -15.54 22.85
CA HIS A 296 -4.18 -14.92 22.36
C HIS A 296 -3.92 -13.57 21.70
N VAL A 297 -4.45 -13.41 20.48
CA VAL A 297 -4.42 -12.13 19.76
C VAL A 297 -5.66 -11.32 20.13
N ILE A 298 -5.44 -10.06 20.48
CA ILE A 298 -6.48 -9.10 20.87
C ILE A 298 -6.25 -7.77 20.15
N VAL A 299 -7.22 -6.85 20.31
CA VAL A 299 -6.98 -5.43 20.09
C VAL A 299 -6.84 -4.70 21.41
N ASN A 300 -5.93 -3.74 21.50
CA ASN A 300 -5.63 -3.00 22.71
C ASN A 300 -5.22 -1.55 22.41
N GLN A 301 -5.17 -0.69 23.42
CA GLN A 301 -4.65 0.66 23.25
C GLN A 301 -3.15 0.61 22.90
N PRO A 302 -2.68 1.47 21.97
CA PRO A 302 -1.26 1.55 21.65
C PRO A 302 -0.48 2.04 22.88
N LEU A 303 0.54 1.28 23.25
CA LEU A 303 1.47 1.60 24.33
C LEU A 303 2.87 1.84 23.77
N GLU A 304 3.51 2.91 24.21
CA GLU A 304 4.86 3.26 23.75
C GLU A 304 5.88 2.23 24.26
N GLY A 305 6.71 1.72 23.36
CA GLY A 305 7.72 0.69 23.68
C GLY A 305 7.18 -0.73 23.87
N GLU A 306 5.87 -0.96 23.71
CA GLU A 306 5.29 -2.29 23.86
C GLU A 306 5.56 -3.16 22.61
N GLU A 307 6.55 -4.04 22.71
CA GLU A 307 6.98 -4.90 21.60
C GLU A 307 5.94 -5.98 21.24
N THR A 308 5.01 -6.34 22.14
CA THR A 308 3.91 -7.27 21.81
C THR A 308 2.93 -6.67 20.80
N GLN A 309 2.94 -5.35 20.64
CA GLN A 309 2.14 -4.60 19.67
C GLN A 309 2.90 -4.30 18.38
N LYS A 310 4.13 -4.78 18.25
CA LYS A 310 4.99 -4.56 17.08
C LYS A 310 5.06 -5.79 16.20
N TRP A 311 4.87 -5.55 14.91
CA TRP A 311 4.73 -6.57 13.90
C TRP A 311 5.61 -6.23 12.70
N ASP A 312 6.33 -7.22 12.21
CA ASP A 312 7.09 -7.16 10.97
C ASP A 312 6.38 -7.95 9.88
N ILE A 313 6.36 -7.41 8.67
CA ILE A 313 5.72 -8.03 7.50
C ILE A 313 6.78 -8.59 6.57
N GLU A 314 6.65 -9.88 6.28
CA GLU A 314 7.45 -10.58 5.28
C GLU A 314 6.60 -10.80 4.02
N ILE A 315 6.90 -10.13 2.92
CA ILE A 315 6.21 -10.36 1.62
C ILE A 315 6.84 -11.58 0.94
N LEU A 316 6.00 -12.49 0.40
CA LEU A 316 6.37 -13.79 -0.19
C LEU A 316 6.30 -13.80 -1.72
#